data_AF-B2JRP6-F1
#
_entry.id   AF-B2JRP6-F1
#
_cell.length_a   1.000
_cell.length_b   1.000
_cell.length_c   1.000
_cell.angle_alpha   90.00
_cell.angle_beta   90.00
_cell.angle_gamma   90.00
#
_symmetry.space_group_name_H-M   'P 1'
#
loop_
_entity.id
_entity.type
_entity.pdbx_description
1 polymer ?
#
loop_
_entity_poly.entity_id
_entity_poly.type
_entity_poly.pdbx_seq_one_letter_code
_entity_poly.pdbx_strand_id
1 'polypeptide(L)'
;MMNFRDTSLRSLVEKWLGAESAACARVTHFSHTRSKPWRYVCIKAIRASGTFAFVFFRHDDGSWCVFPPGPRRPTMNVSSMDRSGEIGSRCDNDVQPEMSVA
;
A
#
# COMPACT_ATOMS: atom_id res chain seq x y z
N MET A 1 -2.11 -24.28 -8.17
CA MET A 1 -1.90 -22.95 -7.57
C MET A 1 -3.03 -22.05 -8.06
N MET A 2 -3.86 -21.50 -7.17
CA MET A 2 -5.07 -20.77 -7.54
C MET A 2 -4.67 -19.37 -8.04
N ASN A 3 -4.95 -19.04 -9.30
CA ASN A 3 -4.66 -17.73 -9.86
C ASN A 3 -5.60 -16.67 -9.25
N PHE A 4 -5.11 -15.91 -8.28
CA PHE A 4 -5.86 -14.84 -7.61
C PHE A 4 -5.68 -13.45 -8.23
N ARG A 5 -4.99 -13.38 -9.38
CA ARG A 5 -4.54 -12.13 -9.99
C ARG A 5 -5.70 -11.21 -10.41
N ASP A 6 -6.85 -11.78 -10.77
CA ASP A 6 -8.03 -11.03 -11.23
C ASP A 6 -9.33 -11.44 -10.53
N THR A 7 -9.28 -12.37 -9.57
CA THR A 7 -10.48 -12.82 -8.87
C THR A 7 -10.89 -11.82 -7.80
N SER A 8 -12.12 -11.33 -7.90
CA SER A 8 -12.73 -10.56 -6.80
C SER A 8 -12.75 -11.39 -5.51
N LEU A 9 -12.68 -10.71 -4.36
CA LEU A 9 -12.77 -11.35 -3.05
C LEU A 9 -14.01 -12.25 -2.94
N ARG A 10 -15.14 -11.82 -3.51
CA ARG A 10 -16.39 -12.59 -3.53
C ARG A 10 -16.24 -13.90 -4.29
N SER A 11 -15.65 -13.89 -5.48
CA SER A 11 -15.42 -15.10 -6.28
C SER A 11 -14.48 -16.08 -5.57
N LEU A 12 -13.46 -15.55 -4.88
CA LEU A 12 -12.53 -16.35 -4.10
C LEU A 12 -13.24 -17.03 -2.91
N VAL A 13 -14.04 -16.26 -2.17
CA VAL A 13 -14.83 -16.76 -1.04
C VAL A 13 -15.83 -17.82 -1.49
N GLU A 14 -16.54 -17.58 -2.59
CA GLU A 14 -17.47 -18.55 -3.18
C GLU A 14 -16.76 -19.83 -3.59
N LYS A 15 -15.56 -19.73 -4.17
CA LYS A 15 -14.76 -20.90 -4.56
C LYS A 15 -14.29 -21.74 -3.36
N TRP A 16 -14.07 -21.12 -2.21
CA TRP A 16 -13.60 -21.80 -1.00
C TRP A 16 -14.74 -22.34 -0.13
N LEU A 17 -15.85 -21.61 -0.07
CA LEU A 17 -16.95 -21.91 0.84
C LEU A 17 -18.16 -22.56 0.16
N GLY A 18 -18.24 -22.47 -1.17
CA GLY A 18 -19.46 -22.73 -1.92
C GLY A 18 -20.41 -21.52 -1.91
N ALA A 19 -21.30 -21.46 -2.89
CA ALA A 19 -22.22 -20.34 -3.12
C ALA A 19 -23.12 -20.03 -1.90
N GLU A 20 -23.67 -21.06 -1.26
CA GLU A 20 -24.58 -20.93 -0.11
C GLU A 20 -23.88 -20.30 1.09
N SER A 21 -22.69 -20.79 1.43
CA SER A 21 -21.90 -20.26 2.56
C SER A 21 -21.32 -18.87 2.24
N ALA A 22 -21.02 -18.59 0.98
CA ALA A 22 -20.58 -17.27 0.53
C ALA A 22 -21.72 -16.24 0.55
N ALA A 23 -22.97 -16.65 0.33
CA ALA A 23 -24.14 -15.78 0.50
C ALA A 23 -24.31 -15.33 1.96
N CYS A 24 -24.01 -16.21 2.90
CA CYS A 24 -24.02 -15.92 4.34
C CYS A 24 -22.72 -15.27 4.85
N ALA A 25 -21.72 -15.06 3.99
CA ALA A 25 -20.46 -14.46 4.37
C ALA A 25 -20.61 -12.95 4.62
N ARG A 26 -19.98 -12.46 5.68
CA ARG A 26 -20.01 -11.07 6.14
C ARG A 26 -18.59 -10.59 6.39
N VAL A 27 -18.26 -9.39 5.92
CA VAL A 27 -17.02 -8.71 6.33
C VAL A 27 -17.21 -8.23 7.77
N THR A 28 -16.33 -8.64 8.67
CA THR A 28 -16.39 -8.26 10.10
C THR A 28 -15.36 -7.20 10.45
N HIS A 29 -14.19 -7.25 9.84
CA HIS A 29 -13.10 -6.32 10.06
C HIS A 29 -12.44 -6.01 8.74
N PHE A 30 -11.95 -4.79 8.58
CA PHE A 30 -11.12 -4.43 7.44
C PHE A 30 -10.14 -3.34 7.86
N SER A 31 -8.98 -3.29 7.20
CA SER A 31 -8.02 -2.21 7.40
C SER A 31 -7.63 -1.62 6.06
N HIS A 32 -7.73 -0.29 5.98
CA HIS A 32 -7.40 0.51 4.80
C HIS A 32 -6.45 1.66 5.15
N THR A 33 -5.77 1.60 6.30
CA THR A 33 -4.95 2.74 6.74
C THR A 33 -3.68 2.86 5.90
N ARG A 34 -3.31 4.10 5.54
CA ARG A 34 -2.09 4.43 4.78
C ARG A 34 -0.82 4.12 5.57
N SER A 35 -0.92 4.07 6.90
CA SER A 35 0.20 3.80 7.80
C SER A 35 0.58 2.32 7.87
N LYS A 36 -0.34 1.41 7.54
CA LYS A 36 -0.06 -0.03 7.50
C LYS A 36 0.32 -0.40 6.07
N PRO A 37 1.40 -1.16 5.88
CA PRO A 37 1.88 -1.52 4.54
C PRO A 37 0.95 -2.51 3.82
N TRP A 38 -0.11 -3.00 4.46
CA TRP A 38 -1.05 -3.96 3.89
C TRP A 38 -2.50 -3.60 4.18
N ARG A 39 -3.37 -3.92 3.21
CA ARG A 39 -4.83 -3.88 3.40
C ARG A 39 -5.31 -5.30 3.67
N TYR A 40 -6.28 -5.46 4.57
CA TYR A 40 -6.88 -6.77 4.81
C TYR A 40 -8.38 -6.66 5.08
N VAL A 41 -9.05 -7.78 4.92
CA VAL A 41 -10.47 -7.98 5.21
C VAL A 41 -10.62 -9.31 5.95
N CYS A 42 -11.36 -9.30 7.04
CA CYS A 42 -11.76 -10.50 7.77
C CYS A 42 -13.21 -10.82 7.40
N ILE A 43 -13.41 -12.00 6.84
CA ILE A 43 -14.71 -12.52 6.46
C ILE A 43 -15.10 -13.58 7.47
N LYS A 44 -16.32 -13.47 7.98
CA LYS A 44 -16.95 -14.50 8.81
C LYS A 44 -18.10 -15.10 8.03
N ALA A 45 -18.22 -16.42 8.04
CA ALA A 45 -19.35 -17.13 7.44
C ALA A 45 -19.90 -18.16 8.41
N ILE A 46 -21.20 -18.41 8.29
CA ILE A 46 -21.95 -19.34 9.13
C ILE A 46 -22.36 -20.52 8.25
N ARG A 47 -22.14 -21.74 8.75
CA ARG A 47 -22.60 -22.99 8.16
C ARG A 47 -23.32 -23.81 9.23
N ALA A 48 -24.06 -24.84 8.80
CA ALA A 48 -24.69 -25.80 9.70
C ALA A 48 -23.70 -26.45 10.70
N SER A 49 -22.43 -26.59 10.30
CA SER A 49 -21.36 -27.14 11.15
C SER A 49 -20.72 -26.12 12.11
N GLY A 50 -21.05 -24.82 11.99
CA GLY A 50 -20.50 -23.78 12.84
C GLY A 50 -20.10 -22.50 12.10
N THR A 51 -19.44 -21.61 12.84
CA THR A 51 -18.95 -20.32 12.32
C THR A 51 -17.45 -20.40 12.11
N PHE A 52 -16.97 -19.87 10.99
CA PHE A 52 -15.54 -19.76 10.70
C PHE A 52 -15.21 -18.38 10.12
N ALA A 53 -13.94 -18.00 10.26
CA ALA A 53 -13.43 -16.72 9.79
C ALA A 53 -12.16 -16.89 8.96
N PHE A 54 -12.05 -16.10 7.90
CA PHE A 54 -10.89 -16.02 7.01
C PHE A 54 -10.39 -14.58 6.95
N VAL A 55 -9.08 -14.41 7.03
CA VAL A 55 -8.44 -13.12 6.80
C VAL A 55 -7.79 -13.14 5.42
N PHE A 56 -8.21 -12.19 4.57
CA PHE A 56 -7.63 -11.97 3.25
C PHE A 56 -6.84 -10.68 3.25
N PHE A 57 -5.59 -10.76 2.81
CA PHE A 57 -4.69 -9.65 2.61
C PHE A 57 -4.68 -9.26 1.13
N ARG A 58 -4.78 -7.97 0.86
CA ARG A 58 -4.59 -7.41 -0.47
C ARG A 58 -3.09 -7.22 -0.68
N HIS A 59 -2.55 -7.85 -1.71
CA HIS A 59 -1.17 -7.66 -2.14
C HIS A 59 -1.07 -6.48 -3.11
N ASP A 60 0.14 -5.97 -3.28
CA ASP A 60 0.41 -4.78 -4.13
C ASP A 60 0.11 -5.04 -5.62
N ASP A 61 0.15 -6.30 -6.05
CA ASP A 61 -0.24 -6.75 -7.40
C ASP A 61 -1.77 -6.78 -7.62
N GLY A 62 -2.55 -6.46 -6.58
CA GLY A 62 -4.00 -6.50 -6.64
C GLY A 62 -4.61 -7.87 -6.37
N SER A 63 -3.82 -8.89 -6.06
CA SER A 63 -4.35 -10.20 -5.67
C SER A 63 -4.84 -10.22 -4.22
N TRP A 64 -5.76 -11.15 -3.93
CA TRP A 64 -6.18 -11.48 -2.56
C TRP A 64 -5.54 -12.79 -2.11
N CYS A 65 -4.87 -12.77 -0.96
CA CYS A 65 -4.15 -13.93 -0.41
C CYS A 65 -4.48 -14.12 1.08
N VAL A 66 -4.43 -15.36 1.59
CA VAL A 66 -4.61 -15.64 3.03
C VAL A 66 -3.34 -15.46 3.85
N PHE A 67 -2.21 -15.25 3.18
CA PHE A 67 -0.93 -14.93 3.81
C PHE A 67 -0.68 -13.42 3.73
N PRO A 68 -0.15 -12.80 4.80
CA PRO A 68 0.23 -11.40 4.75
C PRO A 68 1.27 -11.17 3.65
N PRO A 69 1.25 -10.01 2.98
CA PRO A 69 2.34 -9.65 2.07
C PRO A 69 3.65 -9.64 2.85
N GLY A 70 4.73 -10.08 2.22
CA GLY A 70 6.06 -10.06 2.83
C GLY A 70 6.43 -8.64 3.30
N PRO A 71 7.33 -8.51 4.30
CA PRO A 71 7.80 -7.20 4.72
C PRO A 71 8.33 -6.46 3.49
N ARG A 72 7.83 -5.24 3.26
CA ARG A 72 8.33 -4.37 2.21
C ARG A 72 9.81 -4.17 2.46
N ARG A 73 10.66 -4.83 1.66
CA ARG A 73 12.10 -4.62 1.72
C ARG A 73 12.33 -3.16 1.32
N PRO A 74 13.13 -2.39 2.07
CA PRO A 74 13.52 -1.06 1.61
C PRO A 74 14.17 -1.20 0.23
N THR A 75 13.49 -0.71 -0.81
CA THR A 75 14.07 -0.62 -2.14
C THR A 75 14.71 0.76 -2.23
N MET A 76 16.02 0.80 -2.49
CA MET A 76 16.72 2.05 -2.76
C MET A 76 16.20 2.61 -4.09
N ASN A 77 15.29 3.57 -4.02
CA ASN A 77 14.89 4.32 -5.20
C ASN A 77 16.00 5.33 -5.50
N VAL A 78 16.73 5.11 -6.60
CA VAL A 78 17.46 6.20 -7.23
C VAL A 78 16.38 7.11 -7.82
N SER A 79 15.88 8.05 -7.03
CA SER A 79 15.30 9.26 -7.61
C SER A 79 16.47 9.91 -8.35
N SER A 80 16.48 9.75 -9.68
CA SER A 80 17.42 10.45 -10.55
C SER A 80 17.31 11.93 -10.18
N MET A 81 18.27 12.41 -9.41
CA MET A 81 18.44 13.83 -9.17
C MET A 81 18.68 14.43 -10.53
N ASP A 82 17.66 15.11 -11.03
CA ASP A 82 17.73 15.97 -12.19
C ASP A 82 18.83 16.99 -11.95
N ARG A 83 19.97 16.74 -12.60
CA ARG A 83 21.11 17.64 -12.60
C ARG A 83 20.85 18.66 -13.69
N SER A 84 19.97 19.62 -13.44
CA SER A 84 19.83 20.82 -14.27
C SER A 84 19.20 21.94 -13.47
N GLY A 85 20.07 22.87 -13.05
CA GLY A 85 19.73 24.05 -12.28
C GLY A 85 21.00 24.85 -12.05
N GLU A 86 21.56 25.38 -13.14
CA GLU A 86 22.54 26.47 -13.12
C GLU A 86 22.02 27.58 -12.20
N ILE A 87 22.63 27.73 -11.02
CA ILE A 87 22.55 28.98 -10.28
C ILE A 87 23.66 29.89 -10.80
N GLY A 88 23.27 30.79 -11.69
CA GLY A 88 24.12 31.85 -12.20
C GLY A 88 24.66 32.74 -11.08
N SER A 89 25.95 33.05 -11.22
CA SER A 89 26.56 34.35 -10.93
C SER A 89 26.13 35.08 -9.65
N ARG A 90 26.86 34.79 -8.58
CA ARG A 90 27.69 35.76 -7.84
C ARG A 90 27.35 37.25 -8.07
N CYS A 91 26.63 37.86 -7.13
CA CYS A 91 26.82 39.27 -6.79
C CYS A 91 27.57 39.32 -5.45
N ASP A 92 28.88 39.54 -5.52
CA ASP A 92 29.68 39.93 -4.36
C ASP A 92 29.12 41.25 -3.83
N ASN A 93 28.59 41.23 -2.61
CA ASN A 93 28.45 42.43 -1.79
C ASN A 93 29.83 42.72 -1.20
N ASP A 94 30.60 43.59 -1.85
CA ASP A 94 31.85 44.10 -1.30
C ASP A 94 31.79 45.64 -1.20
N VAL A 95 31.54 46.06 0.05
CA VAL A 95 32.14 47.18 0.78
C VAL A 95 32.84 48.25 -0.06
N GLN A 96 32.29 49.47 -0.05
CA GLN A 96 33.10 50.68 -0.21
C GLN A 96 33.63 51.11 1.16
N PRO A 97 34.95 51.24 1.38
CA PRO A 97 35.50 51.93 2.54
C PRO A 97 35.80 53.41 2.21
N GLU A 98 35.24 54.28 3.07
CA GLU A 98 35.79 55.52 3.66
C GLU A 98 36.93 56.30 2.99
N MET A 99 36.71 57.62 2.82
CA MET A 99 37.60 58.77 3.14
C MET A 99 37.22 60.00 2.27
N SER A 100 37.38 61.27 2.61
CA SER A 100 37.56 62.07 3.82
C SER A 100 37.53 63.55 3.34
N VAL A 101 37.04 64.45 4.19
CA VAL A 101 37.25 65.92 4.29
C VAL A 101 37.83 66.72 3.10
N ALA A 102 37.12 67.81 2.74
CA ALA A 102 37.66 69.17 2.56
C ALA A 102 36.50 70.19 2.61
#